data_AF-A0A933QHC6-F1
#
_entry.id   AF-A0A933QHC6-F1
#
_cell.length_a   1.000
_cell.length_b   1.000
_cell.length_c   1.000
_cell.angle_alpha   90.00
_cell.angle_beta   90.00
_cell.angle_gamma   90.00
#
_symmetry.space_group_name_H-M   'P 1'
#
loop_
_entity.id
_entity.type
_entity.pdbx_description
1 polymer ?
#
loop_
_entity_poly.entity_id
_entity_poly.type
_entity_poly.pdbx_seq_one_letter_code
_entity_poly.pdbx_strand_id
1 'polypeptide(L)'
;MRKLIVNADDFGMCESINKGIIYGFKNGIVTSASLMVNRPAAQRAAQLAKENPKLGVGLHFDFNDFPKEIIKIFKKIKTIEMVKEIDREITTPGIITKAKKIFEEQIRKFKELVGSGWCFGANDPPVFCF
;
A
#
# COMPACT_ATOMS: atom_id res chain seq x y z
N MET A 1 14.72 21.81 11.95
CA MET A 1 13.26 21.51 12.04
C MET A 1 13.08 20.00 11.87
N ARG A 2 12.21 19.33 12.64
CA ARG A 2 11.96 17.88 12.53
C ARG A 2 10.68 17.64 11.72
N LYS A 3 10.68 16.65 10.83
CA LYS A 3 9.52 16.24 10.01
C LYS A 3 8.96 14.92 10.55
N LEU A 4 7.63 14.77 10.59
CA LEU A 4 6.93 13.57 11.03
C LEU A 4 5.87 13.21 10.00
N ILE A 5 5.82 11.94 9.60
CA ILE A 5 4.76 11.35 8.78
C ILE A 5 4.01 10.37 9.67
N VAL A 6 2.69 10.55 9.77
CA VAL A 6 1.79 9.61 10.41
C VAL A 6 0.96 8.96 9.33
N ASN A 7 1.31 7.73 8.97
CA ASN A 7 0.64 6.97 7.93
C ASN A 7 -0.49 6.12 8.52
N ALA A 8 -1.66 6.15 7.89
CA ALA A 8 -2.74 5.22 8.16
C ALA A 8 -2.77 4.10 7.12
N ASP A 9 -2.72 2.85 7.59
CA ASP A 9 -2.78 1.68 6.70
C ASP A 9 -4.22 1.28 6.37
N ASP A 10 -4.35 0.38 5.39
CA ASP A 10 -5.60 -0.25 4.95
C ASP A 10 -6.62 0.67 4.27
N PHE A 11 -6.20 1.81 3.74
CA PHE A 11 -7.10 2.66 2.97
C PHE A 11 -7.62 1.91 1.74
N GLY A 12 -8.93 1.92 1.49
CA GLY A 12 -9.56 1.12 0.45
C GLY A 12 -10.04 -0.26 0.88
N MET A 13 -9.68 -0.74 2.08
CA MET A 13 -10.11 -2.05 2.60
C MET A 13 -11.63 -2.16 2.71
N CYS A 14 -12.28 -1.19 3.38
CA CYS A 14 -13.73 -1.08 3.48
C CYS A 14 -14.16 0.36 3.79
N GLU A 15 -15.46 0.66 3.68
CA GLU A 15 -15.96 2.03 3.83
C GLU A 15 -15.81 2.59 5.26
N SER A 16 -15.90 1.74 6.29
CA SER A 16 -15.70 2.21 7.67
C SER A 16 -14.24 2.62 7.91
N ILE A 17 -13.27 1.87 7.39
CA ILE A 17 -11.84 2.22 7.45
C ILE A 17 -11.59 3.51 6.67
N ASN A 18 -12.12 3.63 5.44
CA ASN A 18 -12.00 4.86 4.66
C ASN A 18 -12.46 6.10 5.43
N LYS A 19 -13.64 6.02 6.05
CA LYS A 19 -14.20 7.12 6.86
C LYS A 19 -13.33 7.41 8.08
N GLY A 20 -12.83 6.39 8.76
CA GLY A 20 -11.94 6.53 9.91
C GLY A 20 -10.63 7.24 9.55
N ILE A 21 -10.00 6.86 8.45
CA ILE A 21 -8.77 7.48 7.95
C ILE A 21 -9.00 8.95 7.60
N ILE A 22 -10.07 9.25 6.85
CA ILE A 22 -10.41 10.63 6.50
C ILE A 22 -10.75 11.47 7.74
N TYR A 23 -11.43 10.88 8.73
CA TYR A 23 -11.66 11.55 10.00
C TYR A 23 -10.34 11.85 10.74
N GLY A 24 -9.44 10.87 10.83
CA GLY A 24 -8.12 11.02 11.46
C GLY A 24 -7.20 12.01 10.73
N PHE A 25 -7.37 12.16 9.42
CA PHE A 25 -6.69 13.19 8.62
C PHE A 25 -7.27 14.59 8.87
N LYS A 26 -8.61 14.72 8.88
CA LYS A 26 -9.28 16.02 9.05
C LYS A 26 -9.25 16.56 10.47
N ASN A 27 -9.30 15.67 11.46
CA ASN A 27 -9.50 16.03 12.87
C ASN A 27 -8.40 15.48 13.80
N GLY A 28 -7.38 14.82 13.25
CA GLY A 28 -6.32 14.17 14.01
C GLY A 28 -4.94 14.50 13.46
N ILE A 29 -4.03 13.55 13.61
CA ILE A 29 -2.60 13.71 13.27
C ILE A 29 -2.19 12.95 12.00
N VAL A 30 -3.11 12.25 11.34
CA VAL A 30 -2.79 11.48 10.13
C VAL A 30 -2.36 12.44 9.03
N THR A 31 -1.22 12.16 8.41
CA THR A 31 -0.66 12.99 7.33
C THR A 31 -0.63 12.25 5.99
N SER A 32 -0.63 10.92 6.01
CA SER A 32 -0.66 10.08 4.82
C SER A 32 -1.47 8.80 5.03
N ALA A 33 -1.80 8.11 3.95
CA ALA A 33 -2.44 6.80 3.98
C ALA A 33 -1.91 5.89 2.85
N SER A 34 -1.96 4.58 3.07
CA SER A 34 -1.55 3.58 2.08
C SER A 34 -2.80 2.88 1.49
N LEU A 35 -2.99 2.98 0.16
CA LEU A 35 -4.18 2.53 -0.57
C LEU A 35 -4.02 1.08 -1.05
N MET A 36 -4.92 0.20 -0.62
CA MET A 36 -5.07 -1.16 -1.10
C MET A 36 -5.94 -1.20 -2.36
N VAL A 37 -5.33 -1.39 -3.52
CA VAL A 37 -6.00 -1.21 -4.82
C VAL A 37 -6.92 -2.37 -5.26
N ASN A 38 -6.75 -3.54 -4.65
CA ASN A 38 -7.55 -4.75 -4.95
C ASN A 38 -8.65 -4.99 -3.92
N ARG A 39 -9.05 -3.94 -3.19
CA ARG A 39 -10.07 -4.03 -2.13
C ARG A 39 -11.39 -3.38 -2.52
N PRO A 40 -12.52 -3.85 -1.95
CA PRO A 40 -13.86 -3.43 -2.39
C PRO A 40 -14.07 -1.91 -2.34
N ALA A 41 -13.46 -1.20 -1.39
CA ALA A 41 -13.64 0.23 -1.22
C ALA A 41 -12.49 1.08 -1.82
N ALA A 42 -11.62 0.49 -2.63
CA ALA A 42 -10.46 1.17 -3.22
C ALA A 42 -10.84 2.35 -4.10
N GLN A 43 -11.89 2.21 -4.92
CA GLN A 43 -12.39 3.31 -5.76
C GLN A 43 -12.88 4.48 -4.91
N ARG A 44 -13.65 4.20 -3.86
CA ARG A 44 -14.14 5.25 -2.96
C ARG A 44 -13.00 5.91 -2.20
N ALA A 45 -12.01 5.14 -1.76
CA ALA A 45 -10.80 5.66 -1.13
C ALA A 45 -10.04 6.62 -2.07
N ALA A 46 -9.85 6.25 -3.33
CA ALA A 46 -9.22 7.11 -4.32
C ALA A 46 -10.00 8.41 -4.58
N GLN A 47 -11.34 8.36 -4.58
CA GLN A 47 -12.18 9.55 -4.66
C GLN A 47 -12.01 10.45 -3.44
N LEU A 48 -12.05 9.86 -2.23
CA LEU A 48 -11.83 10.58 -0.98
C LEU A 48 -10.43 11.22 -0.93
N ALA A 49 -9.39 10.56 -1.46
CA ALA A 49 -8.07 11.15 -1.60
C ALA A 49 -8.09 12.41 -2.49
N LYS A 50 -8.78 12.35 -3.65
CA LYS A 50 -8.92 13.50 -4.56
C LYS A 50 -9.70 14.66 -3.92
N GLU A 51 -10.71 14.35 -3.10
CA GLU A 51 -11.46 15.33 -2.30
C GLU A 51 -10.59 15.97 -1.18
N ASN A 52 -9.46 15.35 -0.83
CA ASN A 52 -8.58 15.77 0.28
C ASN A 52 -7.11 15.85 -0.18
N PRO A 53 -6.74 16.77 -1.07
CA PRO A 53 -5.45 16.78 -1.76
C PRO A 53 -4.21 17.01 -0.88
N LYS A 54 -4.41 17.34 0.41
CA LYS A 54 -3.33 17.48 1.41
C LYS A 54 -3.00 16.15 2.10
N LEU A 55 -3.79 15.10 1.92
CA LEU A 55 -3.49 13.75 2.41
C LEU A 55 -2.51 13.09 1.45
N GLY A 56 -1.32 12.73 1.94
CA GLY A 56 -0.39 11.90 1.16
C GLY A 56 -0.98 10.51 0.93
N VAL A 57 -0.88 9.98 -0.29
CA VAL A 57 -1.39 8.63 -0.59
C VAL A 57 -0.31 7.81 -1.29
N GLY A 58 0.06 6.68 -0.69
CA GLY A 58 0.95 5.66 -1.26
C GLY A 58 0.20 4.38 -1.60
N LEU A 59 0.91 3.40 -2.18
CA LEU A 59 0.35 2.08 -2.49
C LEU A 59 0.57 1.13 -1.30
N HIS A 60 -0.50 0.53 -0.80
CA HIS A 60 -0.40 -0.57 0.16
C HIS A 60 -0.37 -1.91 -0.59
N PHE A 61 0.81 -2.52 -0.69
CA PHE A 61 0.92 -3.82 -1.35
C PHE A 61 0.22 -4.92 -0.55
N ASP A 62 -0.69 -5.63 -1.21
CA ASP A 62 -1.43 -6.71 -0.60
C ASP A 62 -0.96 -8.07 -1.13
N PHE A 63 -0.67 -8.99 -0.21
CA PHE A 63 -0.22 -10.35 -0.50
C PHE A 63 -1.36 -11.37 -0.63
N ASN A 64 -2.60 -11.01 -0.34
CA ASN A 64 -3.74 -11.92 -0.44
C ASN A 64 -4.00 -12.39 -1.88
N ASP A 65 -3.55 -11.64 -2.88
CA ASP A 65 -3.64 -12.01 -4.30
C ASP A 65 -2.45 -12.88 -4.75
N PHE A 66 -1.53 -13.22 -3.85
CA PHE A 66 -0.39 -14.07 -4.17
C PHE A 66 -0.81 -15.54 -4.29
N PRO A 67 -0.09 -16.34 -5.11
CA PRO A 67 -0.23 -17.78 -5.14
C PRO A 67 -0.20 -18.38 -3.72
N LYS A 68 -1.08 -19.34 -3.47
CA LYS A 68 -1.21 -19.98 -2.14
C LYS A 68 0.10 -20.59 -1.68
N GLU A 69 0.92 -21.08 -2.61
CA GLU A 69 2.26 -21.59 -2.34
C GLU A 69 3.13 -20.53 -1.65
N ILE A 70 3.11 -19.29 -2.14
CA ILE A 70 3.88 -18.17 -1.60
C ILE A 70 3.33 -17.74 -0.23
N ILE A 71 2.01 -17.64 -0.10
CA ILE A 71 1.36 -17.32 1.19
C ILE A 71 1.72 -18.37 2.25
N LYS A 72 1.76 -19.66 1.86
CA LYS A 72 2.14 -20.76 2.75
C LYS A 72 3.60 -20.65 3.20
N ILE A 73 4.50 -20.19 2.32
CA ILE A 73 5.90 -19.93 2.67
C ILE A 73 5.98 -18.79 3.70
N PHE A 74 5.34 -17.64 3.43
CA PHE A 74 5.34 -16.50 4.36
C PHE A 74 4.78 -16.87 5.74
N LYS A 75 3.71 -17.67 5.81
CA LYS A 75 3.14 -18.15 7.09
C LYS A 75 4.08 -19.04 7.91
N LYS A 76 5.10 -19.63 7.29
CA LYS A 76 6.12 -20.43 7.99
C LYS A 76 7.22 -19.58 8.59
N ILE A 77 7.42 -18.35 8.11
CA ILE A 77 8.45 -17.46 8.63
C ILE A 77 8.07 -17.05 10.05
N LYS A 78 8.85 -17.50 11.03
CA LYS A 78 8.68 -17.12 12.45
C LYS A 78 9.87 -16.35 12.99
N THR A 79 11.04 -16.44 12.36
CA THR A 79 12.26 -15.74 12.77
C THR A 79 13.00 -15.18 11.55
N ILE A 80 13.91 -14.24 11.80
CA ILE A 80 14.74 -13.61 10.75
C ILE A 80 15.69 -14.63 10.09
N GLU A 81 16.14 -15.65 10.81
CA GLU A 81 17.02 -16.70 10.28
C GLU A 81 16.31 -17.52 9.19
N MET A 82 15.01 -17.79 9.39
CA MET A 82 14.18 -18.50 8.41
C MET A 82 14.02 -17.71 7.12
N VAL A 83 14.15 -16.37 7.16
CA VAL A 83 14.08 -15.52 5.97
C VAL A 83 15.21 -15.89 5.00
N LYS A 84 16.42 -16.23 5.47
CA LYS A 84 17.57 -16.57 4.60
C LYS A 84 17.41 -17.92 3.90
N GLU A 85 16.75 -18.88 4.53
CA GLU A 85 16.45 -20.18 3.93
C GLU A 85 15.32 -20.05 2.90
N ILE A 86 14.32 -19.24 3.23
CA ILE A 86 13.18 -18.94 2.37
C ILE A 86 13.57 -18.04 1.20
N ASP A 87 14.59 -17.19 1.36
CA ASP A 87 15.12 -16.37 0.26
C ASP A 87 15.54 -17.27 -0.91
N ARG A 88 16.12 -18.46 -0.65
CA ARG A 88 16.42 -19.45 -1.70
C ARG A 88 15.18 -20.08 -2.35
N GLU A 89 14.12 -20.33 -1.60
CA GLU A 89 12.87 -20.89 -2.15
C GLU A 89 12.10 -19.83 -2.95
N ILE A 90 11.98 -18.60 -2.43
CA ILE A 90 11.28 -17.48 -3.08
C ILE A 90 12.07 -16.97 -4.28
N THR A 91 13.40 -17.03 -4.27
CA THR A 91 14.25 -16.65 -5.41
C THR A 91 14.21 -17.63 -6.58
N THR A 92 13.47 -18.74 -6.46
CA THR A 92 13.15 -19.60 -7.60
C THR A 92 12.58 -18.74 -8.74
N PRO A 93 13.18 -18.74 -9.95
CA PRO A 93 12.83 -17.79 -11.01
C PRO A 93 11.33 -17.70 -11.33
N GLY A 94 10.59 -18.81 -11.23
CA GLY A 94 9.15 -18.85 -11.44
C GLY A 94 8.32 -18.14 -10.35
N ILE A 95 8.76 -18.18 -9.09
CA ILE A 95 8.08 -17.54 -7.96
C ILE A 95 8.28 -16.02 -8.00
N ILE A 96 9.53 -15.56 -8.18
CA ILE A 96 9.83 -14.13 -8.38
C ILE A 96 9.02 -13.57 -9.54
N THR A 97 8.99 -14.26 -10.69
CA THR A 97 8.28 -13.78 -11.87
C THR A 97 6.78 -13.61 -11.61
N LYS A 98 6.16 -14.55 -10.89
CA LYS A 98 4.74 -14.44 -10.50
C LYS A 98 4.50 -13.29 -9.52
N ALA A 99 5.32 -13.18 -8.47
CA ALA A 99 5.22 -12.10 -7.49
C ALA A 99 5.39 -10.72 -8.14
N LYS A 100 6.41 -10.58 -9.01
CA LYS A 100 6.67 -9.36 -9.77
C LYS A 100 5.47 -8.92 -10.59
N LYS A 101 4.81 -9.84 -11.31
CA LYS A 101 3.60 -9.53 -12.08
C LYS A 101 2.45 -9.00 -11.21
N ILE A 102 2.28 -9.55 -10.00
CA ILE A 102 1.25 -9.10 -9.07
C ILE A 102 1.55 -7.70 -8.54
N PHE A 103 2.81 -7.43 -8.19
CA PHE A 103 3.26 -6.10 -7.78
C PHE A 103 3.07 -5.07 -8.91
N GLU A 104 3.49 -5.40 -10.14
CA GLU A 104 3.32 -4.55 -11.32
C GLU A 104 1.85 -4.21 -11.59
N GLU A 105 0.96 -5.20 -11.45
CA GLU A 105 -0.48 -5.01 -11.61
C GLU A 105 -1.07 -4.09 -10.53
N GLN A 106 -0.64 -4.23 -9.28
CA GLN A 106 -1.06 -3.32 -8.20
C GLN A 106 -0.57 -1.89 -8.46
N ILE A 107 0.66 -1.72 -8.91
CA ILE A 107 1.21 -0.40 -9.30
C ILE A 107 0.40 0.21 -10.45
N ARG A 108 0.05 -0.60 -11.46
CA ARG A 108 -0.77 -0.14 -12.59
C ARG A 108 -2.14 0.35 -12.11
N LYS A 109 -2.85 -0.45 -11.32
CA LYS A 109 -4.16 -0.09 -10.76
C LYS A 109 -4.10 1.14 -9.87
N PHE A 110 -3.04 1.27 -9.07
CA PHE A 110 -2.82 2.47 -8.26
C PHE A 110 -2.77 3.71 -9.14
N LYS A 111 -1.92 3.71 -10.16
CA LYS A 111 -1.78 4.81 -11.11
C LYS A 111 -3.10 5.14 -11.83
N GLU A 112 -3.93 4.14 -12.12
CA GLU A 112 -5.26 4.36 -12.72
C GLU A 112 -6.24 5.02 -11.75
N LEU A 113 -6.24 4.60 -10.48
CA LEU A 113 -7.14 5.14 -9.46
C LEU A 113 -6.77 6.58 -9.07
N VAL A 114 -5.49 6.82 -8.77
CA VAL A 114 -5.05 8.10 -8.23
C VAL A 114 -4.53 9.06 -9.31
N GLY A 115 -4.04 8.56 -10.45
CA GLY A 115 -3.40 9.34 -11.50
C GLY A 115 -1.87 9.34 -11.38
N SER A 116 -1.16 9.55 -12.51
CA SER A 116 0.31 9.44 -12.62
C SER A 116 1.12 10.52 -11.88
N GLY A 117 0.47 11.55 -11.32
CA GLY A 117 1.10 12.68 -10.64
C GLY A 117 0.93 12.74 -9.12
N TRP A 118 0.40 11.69 -8.47
CA TRP A 118 -0.08 11.80 -7.10
C TRP A 118 0.89 11.19 -6.08
N CYS A 119 1.75 12.06 -5.54
CA CYS A 119 2.44 11.94 -4.26
C CYS A 119 2.51 13.37 -3.67
N PHE A 120 1.45 13.86 -3.04
CA PHE A 120 1.46 15.18 -2.38
C PHE A 120 1.61 15.01 -0.87
N GLY A 121 2.76 15.41 -0.35
CA GLY A 121 2.97 15.80 1.05
C GLY A 121 3.31 17.29 1.08
N ALA A 122 2.78 18.02 2.05
CA ALA A 122 2.87 19.48 2.13
C ALA A 122 4.26 20.06 1.80
N ASN A 123 4.33 20.94 0.79
CA ASN A 123 5.43 21.88 0.50
C ASN A 123 6.86 21.32 0.32
N ASP A 124 7.05 20.01 0.13
CA ASP A 124 8.37 19.42 -0.14
C ASP A 124 8.40 18.71 -1.51
N PRO A 125 9.58 18.60 -2.16
CA PRO A 125 9.75 17.84 -3.40
C PRO A 125 9.21 16.41 -3.23
N PRO A 126 8.78 15.74 -4.32
CA PRO A 126 7.99 14.51 -4.27
C PRO A 126 8.69 13.46 -3.40
N VAL A 127 8.21 13.31 -2.17
CA VAL A 127 8.64 12.25 -1.28
C VAL A 127 7.94 11.01 -1.83
N PHE A 128 8.71 10.13 -2.47
CA PHE A 128 8.26 8.80 -2.82
C PHE A 128 7.71 8.15 -1.55
N CYS A 129 6.38 8.10 -1.44
CA CYS A 129 5.70 7.25 -0.48
C CYS A 129 5.72 5.85 -1.10
N PHE A 130 6.78 5.11 -0.79
CA PHE A 130 6.82 3.66 -1.01
C PHE A 130 5.81 2.97 -0.11
#